data_AF-A0A529WEA7-F1
#
_entry.id   AF-A0A529WEA7-F1
#
_cell.length_a   1.000
_cell.length_b   1.000
_cell.length_c   1.000
_cell.angle_alpha   90.00
_cell.angle_beta   90.00
_cell.angle_gamma   90.00
#
_symmetry.space_group_name_H-M   'P 1'
#
loop_
_entity.id
_entity.type
_entity.pdbx_description
1 polymer ?
#
loop_
_entity_poly.entity_id
_entity_poly.type
_entity_poly.pdbx_seq_one_letter_code
_entity_poly.pdbx_strand_id
1 'polypeptide(L)'
;MTLGDLSFCLFTLFNGLRVVSYLPQILRVARDENGASAISYTTWLLWTGANATTGLYAGVNLDDPMLAAINWLNAVCCALVI
;
A
#
# COMPACT_ATOMS: atom_id res chain seq x y z
N MET A 1 -14.19 21.13 -12.22
CA MET A 1 -13.91 19.85 -11.54
C MET A 1 -15.06 19.53 -10.61
N THR A 2 -15.63 18.34 -10.70
CA THR A 2 -16.61 17.84 -9.73
C THR A 2 -15.89 17.33 -8.47
N LEU A 3 -16.64 17.10 -7.38
CA LEU A 3 -16.08 16.49 -6.16
C LEU A 3 -15.55 15.06 -6.42
N GLY A 4 -16.18 14.32 -7.34
CA GLY A 4 -15.72 12.99 -7.77
C GLY A 4 -14.39 13.04 -8.51
N ASP A 5 -14.19 14.03 -9.40
CA ASP A 5 -12.91 14.19 -10.10
C ASP A 5 -11.78 14.53 -9.11
N LEU A 6 -12.08 15.40 -8.14
CA LEU A 6 -11.12 15.77 -7.11
C LEU A 6 -10.76 14.58 -6.22
N SER A 7 -11.75 13.80 -5.77
CA SER A 7 -11.51 12.63 -4.93
C SER A 7 -10.68 11.58 -5.67
N PHE A 8 -10.97 11.33 -6.95
CA PHE A 8 -10.19 10.42 -7.79
C PHE A 8 -8.74 10.89 -7.97
N CYS A 9 -8.52 12.17 -8.26
CA CYS A 9 -7.18 12.74 -8.39
C CYS A 9 -6.38 12.63 -7.09
N LEU A 10 -6.97 12.99 -5.95
CA LEU A 10 -6.30 12.89 -4.64
C LEU A 10 -6.03 11.44 -4.27
N PHE A 11 -7.00 10.55 -4.50
CA PHE A 11 -6.86 9.12 -4.27
C PHE A 11 -5.68 8.56 -5.06
N THR A 12 -5.61 8.87 -6.36
CA THR A 12 -4.53 8.41 -7.25
C THR A 12 -3.18 8.98 -6.83
N LEU A 13 -3.13 10.28 -6.53
CA LEU A 13 -1.91 10.96 -6.10
C LEU A 13 -1.36 10.35 -4.80
N PHE A 14 -2.17 10.26 -3.75
CA PHE A 14 -1.70 9.78 -2.45
C PHE A 14 -1.38 8.29 -2.45
N ASN A 15 -2.11 7.46 -3.19
CA ASN A 15 -1.74 6.06 -3.33
C ASN A 15 -0.46 5.90 -4.18
N GLY A 16 -0.26 6.70 -5.22
CA GLY A 16 1.01 6.73 -5.97
C GLY A 16 2.19 7.15 -5.10
N LEU A 17 2.03 8.22 -4.32
CA LEU A 17 3.03 8.66 -3.34
C LEU A 17 3.30 7.59 -2.28
N ARG A 18 2.27 6.87 -1.83
CA ARG A 18 2.41 5.75 -0.90
C ARG A 18 3.29 4.65 -1.49
N VAL A 19 3.07 4.25 -2.74
CA VAL A 19 3.92 3.25 -3.42
C VAL A 19 5.38 3.70 -3.44
N VAL A 20 5.64 4.94 -3.83
CA VAL A 20 6.99 5.52 -3.85
C VAL A 20 7.59 5.58 -2.43
N SER A 21 6.78 5.86 -1.41
CA SER A 21 7.22 5.95 -0.02
C SER A 21 7.67 4.62 0.59
N TYR A 22 7.28 3.47 0.03
CA TYR A 22 7.80 2.18 0.51
C TYR A 22 9.28 2.00 0.18
N LEU A 23 9.78 2.58 -0.91
CA LEU A 23 11.19 2.45 -1.31
C LEU A 23 12.18 2.91 -0.22
N PRO A 24 12.11 4.14 0.33
CA PRO A 24 13.02 4.54 1.40
C PRO A 24 12.87 3.67 2.65
N GLN A 25 11.66 3.18 2.96
CA GLN A 25 11.44 2.29 4.09
C GLN A 25 12.12 0.93 3.88
N ILE A 26 11.90 0.29 2.74
CA ILE A 26 12.53 -0.98 2.34
C ILE A 26 14.05 -0.84 2.36
N LEU A 27 14.59 0.23 1.77
CA LEU A 27 16.03 0.49 1.76
C LEU A 27 16.60 0.69 3.16
N ARG A 28 15.86 1.33 4.07
CA ARG A 28 16.31 1.55 5.44
C ARG A 28 16.29 0.27 6.26
N VAL A 29 15.26 -0.57 6.11
CA VAL A 29 15.18 -1.90 6.73
C VAL A 29 16.31 -2.80 6.21
N ALA A 30 16.50 -2.87 4.89
CA ALA A 30 17.51 -3.72 4.27
C ALA A 30 18.96 -3.32 4.61
N ARG A 31 19.19 -2.07 5.00
CA ARG A 31 20.51 -1.54 5.41
C ARG A 31 20.70 -1.48 6.92
N ASP A 32 19.70 -1.84 7.72
CA ASP A 32 19.82 -1.77 9.17
C ASP A 32 20.62 -2.98 9.70
N GLU A 33 21.85 -2.73 10.12
CA GLU A 33 22.74 -3.73 10.72
C GLU A 33 22.25 -4.22 12.10
N ASN A 34 21.29 -3.53 12.73
CA ASN A 34 20.70 -3.88 14.03
C ASN A 34 19.43 -4.71 13.90
N GLY A 35 19.15 -5.25 12.70
CA GLY A 35 18.02 -6.15 12.47
C GLY A 35 16.64 -5.47 12.43
N ALA A 36 16.60 -4.16 12.14
CA ALA A 36 15.36 -3.40 11.97
C ALA A 36 14.36 -3.54 13.13
N SER A 37 14.86 -3.57 14.37
CA SER A 37 14.03 -3.82 15.58
C SER A 37 12.92 -2.80 15.83
N ALA A 38 12.96 -1.64 15.19
CA ALA A 38 11.89 -0.65 15.22
C ALA A 38 10.68 -1.03 14.33
N ILE A 39 10.81 -2.04 13.46
CA ILE A 39 9.72 -2.54 12.62
C ILE A 39 8.79 -3.43 13.46
N SER A 40 7.55 -2.98 13.62
CA SER A 40 6.48 -3.81 14.15
C SER A 40 5.93 -4.72 13.05
N TYR A 41 6.32 -6.00 13.06
CA TYR A 41 5.79 -7.01 12.12
C TYR A 41 4.27 -7.10 12.14
N THR A 42 3.65 -7.01 13.32
CA THR A 42 2.19 -7.02 13.47
C THR A 42 1.55 -5.88 12.69
N THR A 43 2.12 -4.67 12.73
CA THR A 43 1.60 -3.51 12.01
C THR A 43 1.67 -3.73 10.50
N TRP A 44 2.81 -4.19 10.00
CA TRP A 44 3.03 -4.41 8.57
C TRP A 44 2.22 -5.58 8.02
N LEU A 45 2.02 -6.64 8.80
CA LEU A 45 1.11 -7.74 8.46
C LEU A 45 -0.34 -7.28 8.39
N LEU A 46 -0.80 -6.47 9.35
CA LEU A 46 -2.16 -5.90 9.33
C LEU A 46 -2.35 -5.02 8.10
N TRP A 47 -1.37 -4.18 7.74
CA TRP A 47 -1.45 -3.37 6.52
C TRP A 47 -1.41 -4.20 5.25
N THR A 48 -0.62 -5.27 5.22
CA THR A 48 -0.60 -6.22 4.08
C THR A 48 -1.98 -6.85 3.91
N GLY A 49 -2.55 -7.40 4.99
CA GLY A 49 -3.88 -8.00 4.99
C GLY A 49 -4.98 -7.01 4.58
N ALA A 50 -4.96 -5.80 5.14
CA ALA A 50 -5.96 -4.77 4.81
C ALA A 50 -5.92 -4.37 3.33
N ASN A 51 -4.74 -4.12 2.76
CA ASN A 51 -4.64 -3.80 1.33
C ASN A 51 -5.02 -5.02 0.46
N ALA A 52 -4.60 -6.24 0.82
CA ALA A 52 -4.96 -7.43 0.05
C ALA A 52 -6.48 -7.67 0.02
N THR A 53 -7.16 -7.52 1.16
CA THR A 53 -8.62 -7.70 1.23
C THR A 53 -9.37 -6.54 0.54
N THR A 54 -8.87 -5.30 0.61
CA THR A 54 -9.44 -4.20 -0.19
C THR A 54 -9.26 -4.45 -1.68
N GLY A 55 -8.10 -4.95 -2.12
CA GLY A 55 -7.85 -5.31 -3.50
C GLY A 55 -8.79 -6.40 -4.01
N LEU A 56 -9.02 -7.43 -3.19
CA LEU A 56 -9.97 -8.50 -3.47
C LEU A 56 -11.41 -7.97 -3.54
N TYR A 57 -11.84 -7.18 -2.56
CA TYR A 57 -13.18 -6.61 -2.52
C TYR A 57 -13.45 -5.69 -3.73
N ALA A 58 -12.49 -4.82 -4.06
CA ALA A 58 -12.62 -3.93 -5.22
C ALA A 58 -12.75 -4.69 -6.54
N GLY A 59 -11.96 -5.75 -6.72
CA GLY A 59 -11.99 -6.57 -7.93
C GLY A 59 -13.20 -7.48 -8.05
N VAL A 60 -13.72 -8.02 -6.93
CA VAL A 60 -14.83 -9.00 -6.95
C VAL A 60 -16.20 -8.33 -6.80
N ASN A 61 -16.30 -7.28 -5.99
CA ASN A 61 -17.58 -6.69 -5.58
C ASN A 61 -17.86 -5.32 -6.21
N LEU A 62 -16.83 -4.56 -6.57
CA LEU A 62 -16.99 -3.19 -7.10
C LEU A 62 -16.70 -3.09 -8.60
N ASP A 63 -16.14 -4.15 -9.22
CA ASP A 63 -15.61 -4.13 -10.59
C ASP A 63 -14.70 -2.90 -10.85
N ASP A 64 -13.93 -2.49 -9.85
CA ASP A 64 -12.99 -1.37 -9.94
C ASP A 64 -11.54 -1.92 -10.05
N PRO A 65 -11.04 -2.13 -11.28
CA PRO A 65 -9.72 -2.71 -11.50
C PRO A 65 -8.59 -1.78 -11.05
N MET A 66 -8.80 -0.46 -11.04
CA MET A 66 -7.80 0.52 -10.64
C MET A 66 -7.61 0.47 -9.13
N LEU A 67 -8.72 0.49 -8.36
CA LEU A 67 -8.71 0.33 -6.91
C LEU A 67 -8.17 -1.04 -6.49
N ALA A 68 -8.50 -2.09 -7.24
CA ALA A 68 -7.96 -3.42 -7.01
C ALA A 68 -6.43 -3.43 -7.18
N ALA A 69 -5.93 -3.02 -8.35
CA ALA A 69 -4.52 -3.06 -8.69
C ALA A 69 -3.65 -2.25 -7.70
N ILE A 70 -4.10 -1.06 -7.31
CA ILE A 70 -3.34 -0.19 -6.41
C ILE A 70 -3.24 -0.77 -4.98
N ASN A 71 -4.31 -1.42 -4.51
CA ASN A 71 -4.31 -2.09 -3.22
C ASN A 71 -3.48 -3.38 -3.25
N TRP A 72 -3.53 -4.16 -4.32
CA TRP A 72 -2.62 -5.30 -4.48
C TRP A 72 -1.15 -4.88 -4.51
N LEU A 73 -0.82 -3.79 -5.20
CA LEU A 73 0.53 -3.22 -5.19
C LEU A 73 0.95 -2.77 -3.79
N ASN A 74 0.08 -2.05 -3.06
CA ASN A 74 0.34 -1.68 -1.66
C ASN A 74 0.54 -2.91 -0.76
N ALA A 75 -0.22 -3.99 -0.97
CA ALA A 75 -0.06 -5.23 -0.21
C ALA A 75 1.32 -5.86 -0.44
N VAL A 76 1.77 -5.95 -1.70
CA VAL A 76 3.10 -6.44 -2.04
C VAL A 76 4.19 -5.56 -1.42
N CYS A 77 4.07 -4.24 -1.51
CA CYS A 77 5.05 -3.34 -0.91
C CYS A 77 5.09 -3.44 0.62
N CYS A 78 3.95 -3.57 1.29
CA CYS A 78 3.92 -3.81 2.73
C CYS A 78 4.58 -5.14 3.11
N ALA A 79 4.35 -6.20 2.32
CA ALA A 79 4.96 -7.50 2.54
C ALA A 79 6.50 -7.46 2.34
N LEU A 80 7.00 -6.62 1.43
CA LEU A 80 8.44 -6.43 1.21
C LEU A 80 9.15 -5.66 2.34
N VAL A 81 8.41 -4.95 3.20
CA VAL A 81 8.98 -4.25 4.36
C VAL A 81 9.21 -5.19 5.55
N ILE A 82 8.51 -6.32 5.58
CA ILE A 82 8.68 -7.41 6.57
C ILE A 82 9.95 -8.18 6.24
#